data_AF-A0A0Q5JU94-F1
#
_entry.id   AF-A0A0Q5JU94-F1
#
_cell.length_a   1.000
_cell.length_b   1.000
_cell.length_c   1.000
_cell.angle_alpha   90.00
_cell.angle_beta   90.00
_cell.angle_gamma   90.00
#
_symmetry.space_group_name_H-M   'P 1'
#
loop_
_entity.id
_entity.type
_entity.pdbx_description
1 polymer ?
#
loop_
_entity_poly.entity_id
_entity_poly.type
_entity_poly.pdbx_seq_one_letter_code
_entity_poly.pdbx_strand_id
1 'polypeptide(L)'
;MISSRQHGFTLIELLVVIAIIGILAALFLPSYQRAQKRPFDAATVQCGRAIVTNEVAYRAEHQTFTNNMDALGADVKEVCQDQGVRWSAHAGGVAADSASQPFHGDADNLAFKVWHPNGTGFYRWWTQSPSPQAIGDRLNRKFDWDGNIQ
;
A
#
# COMPACT_ATOMS: atom_id res chain seq x y z
N MET A 1 -17.05 -62.17 20.03
CA MET A 1 -17.19 -61.41 18.77
C MET A 1 -17.72 -60.03 19.12
N ILE A 2 -16.90 -58.98 19.01
CA ILE A 2 -17.34 -57.62 19.32
C ILE A 2 -18.19 -57.13 18.13
N SER A 3 -19.49 -56.89 18.37
CA SER A 3 -20.39 -56.35 17.33
C SER A 3 -20.20 -54.84 17.28
N SER A 4 -19.49 -54.36 16.26
CA SER A 4 -19.29 -52.94 16.01
C SER A 4 -20.59 -52.30 15.55
N ARG A 5 -21.31 -51.61 16.44
CA ARG A 5 -22.49 -50.81 16.10
C ARG A 5 -22.07 -49.69 15.13
N GLN A 6 -22.43 -49.81 13.86
CA GLN A 6 -22.24 -48.73 12.89
C GLN A 6 -23.14 -47.55 13.28
N HIS A 7 -22.52 -46.44 13.69
CA HIS A 7 -23.19 -45.17 13.90
C HIS A 7 -23.23 -44.43 12.56
N GLY A 8 -24.40 -44.33 11.96
CA GLY A 8 -24.63 -43.51 10.76
C GLY A 8 -24.80 -42.04 11.15
N PHE A 9 -24.17 -41.14 10.40
CA PHE A 9 -24.34 -39.69 10.54
C PHE A 9 -25.75 -39.30 10.08
N THR A 10 -26.47 -38.50 10.86
CA THR A 10 -27.82 -38.08 10.49
C THR A 10 -27.79 -36.89 9.53
N LEU A 11 -28.76 -36.82 8.61
CA LEU A 11 -28.88 -35.69 7.67
C LEU A 11 -29.13 -34.38 8.42
N ILE A 12 -29.86 -34.45 9.56
CA ILE A 12 -30.13 -33.29 10.40
C ILE A 12 -28.87 -32.77 11.12
N GLU A 13 -27.97 -33.65 11.57
CA GLU A 13 -26.67 -33.24 12.11
C GLU A 13 -25.86 -32.48 11.06
N LEU A 14 -25.86 -32.96 9.81
CA LEU A 14 -25.19 -32.25 8.72
C LEU A 14 -25.79 -30.88 8.45
N LEU A 15 -27.13 -30.79 8.48
CA LEU A 15 -27.86 -29.56 8.18
C LEU A 15 -27.63 -28.47 9.24
N VAL A 16 -27.63 -28.83 10.52
CA VAL A 16 -27.33 -27.87 11.60
C VAL A 16 -25.88 -27.39 11.53
N VAL A 17 -24.93 -28.28 11.19
CA VAL A 17 -23.51 -27.91 11.06
C VAL A 17 -23.30 -26.89 9.94
N ILE A 18 -23.87 -27.10 8.75
CA ILE A 18 -23.74 -26.13 7.65
C ILE A 18 -24.43 -24.80 7.97
N ALA A 19 -25.54 -24.83 8.72
CA ALA A 19 -26.23 -23.63 9.16
C ALA A 19 -25.35 -22.80 10.11
N ILE A 20 -24.69 -23.44 11.08
CA ILE A 20 -23.77 -22.76 12.01
C ILE A 20 -22.54 -22.21 11.25
N ILE A 21 -21.93 -23.00 10.35
CA ILE A 21 -20.79 -22.53 9.54
C ILE A 21 -21.20 -21.34 8.67
N GLY A 22 -22.41 -21.34 8.10
CA GLY A 22 -22.93 -20.23 7.31
C GLY A 22 -23.07 -18.94 8.12
N ILE A 23 -23.59 -19.01 9.35
CA ILE A 23 -23.71 -17.85 10.25
C ILE A 23 -22.31 -17.30 10.62
N LEU A 24 -21.37 -18.18 10.98
CA LEU A 24 -20.01 -17.77 11.32
C LEU A 24 -19.32 -17.11 10.11
N ALA A 25 -19.40 -17.71 8.93
CA ALA A 25 -18.78 -17.19 7.70
C ALA A 25 -19.30 -15.78 7.34
N ALA A 26 -20.60 -15.53 7.52
CA ALA A 26 -21.20 -14.22 7.27
C ALA A 26 -20.64 -13.11 8.16
N LEU A 27 -20.35 -13.40 9.44
CA LEU A 27 -19.73 -12.45 10.36
C LEU A 27 -18.24 -12.23 10.06
N PHE A 28 -17.53 -13.24 9.56
CA PHE A 28 -16.09 -13.19 9.34
C PHE A 28 -15.66 -12.58 7.99
N LEU A 29 -16.49 -12.66 6.94
CA LEU A 29 -16.10 -12.18 5.61
C LEU A 29 -15.69 -10.69 5.52
N PRO A 30 -16.39 -9.72 6.16
CA PRO A 30 -16.04 -8.30 6.01
C PRO A 30 -14.75 -7.90 6.76
N SER A 31 -14.36 -8.63 7.81
CA SER A 31 -13.10 -8.39 8.51
C SER A 31 -11.92 -8.97 7.72
N TYR A 32 -12.11 -10.12 7.07
CA TYR A 32 -11.10 -10.76 6.24
C TYR A 32 -10.65 -9.91 5.05
N GLN A 33 -11.58 -9.28 4.33
CA GLN A 33 -11.24 -8.41 3.20
C GLN A 33 -10.38 -7.21 3.60
N ARG A 34 -10.63 -6.63 4.79
CA ARG A 34 -9.80 -5.53 5.33
C ARG A 34 -8.44 -6.03 5.79
N ALA A 35 -8.38 -7.21 6.41
CA ALA A 35 -7.12 -7.81 6.86
C ALA A 35 -6.15 -8.08 5.70
N GLN A 36 -6.67 -8.52 4.55
CA GLN A 36 -5.85 -8.76 3.35
C GLN A 36 -5.24 -7.50 2.74
N LYS A 37 -5.90 -6.34 2.84
CA LYS A 37 -5.41 -5.09 2.22
C LYS A 37 -4.41 -4.30 3.09
N ARG A 38 -4.48 -4.47 4.40
CA ARG A 38 -3.56 -3.85 5.38
C ARG A 38 -2.06 -4.06 5.10
N PRO A 39 -1.56 -5.27 4.76
CA PRO A 39 -0.13 -5.46 4.48
C PRO A 39 0.34 -4.65 3.26
N PHE A 40 -0.51 -4.50 2.23
CA PHE A 40 -0.18 -3.70 1.05
C PHE A 40 -0.06 -2.21 1.37
N ASP A 41 -0.97 -1.68 2.21
CA ASP A 41 -0.86 -0.30 2.69
C ASP A 41 0.41 -0.10 3.54
N ALA A 42 0.76 -1.07 4.38
CA ALA A 42 1.96 -1.03 5.20
C ALA A 42 3.25 -1.03 4.35
N ALA A 43 3.32 -1.91 3.35
CA ALA A 43 4.42 -1.96 2.38
C ALA A 43 4.56 -0.63 1.62
N THR A 44 3.44 -0.02 1.24
CA THR A 44 3.41 1.28 0.55
C THR A 44 4.06 2.36 1.41
N VAL A 45 3.68 2.46 2.69
CA VAL A 45 4.29 3.42 3.63
C VAL A 45 5.79 3.15 3.84
N GLN A 46 6.17 1.88 3.98
CA GLN A 46 7.57 1.50 4.17
C GLN A 46 8.44 1.92 2.98
N CYS A 47 7.99 1.63 1.76
CA CYS A 47 8.66 2.07 0.53
C CYS A 47 8.77 3.60 0.48
N GLY A 48 7.68 4.33 0.74
CA GLY A 48 7.71 5.80 0.72
C GLY A 48 8.67 6.41 1.73
N ARG A 49 8.79 5.82 2.93
CA ARG A 49 9.79 6.24 3.94
C ARG A 49 11.22 5.97 3.47
N ALA A 50 11.47 4.81 2.86
CA ALA A 50 12.79 4.49 2.31
C ALA A 50 13.21 5.50 1.23
N ILE A 51 12.29 5.90 0.35
CA ILE A 51 12.53 6.94 -0.66
C ILE A 51 12.90 8.26 0.02
N VAL A 52 12.10 8.75 0.98
CA VAL A 52 12.40 10.02 1.68
C VAL A 52 13.75 9.99 2.37
N THR A 53 14.07 8.91 3.09
CA THR A 53 15.34 8.79 3.82
C THR A 53 16.54 8.88 2.86
N ASN A 54 16.47 8.22 1.70
CA ASN A 54 17.55 8.24 0.73
C ASN A 54 17.60 9.54 -0.08
N GLU A 55 16.47 10.17 -0.38
CA GLU A 55 16.43 11.50 -1.01
C GLU A 55 17.06 12.58 -0.11
N VAL A 56 16.81 12.52 1.20
CA VAL A 56 17.44 13.43 2.16
C VAL A 56 18.96 13.22 2.23
N ALA A 57 19.42 11.96 2.19
CA ALA A 57 20.83 11.65 2.13
C ALA A 57 21.47 12.13 0.81
N TYR A 58 20.82 11.85 -0.32
CA TYR A 58 21.27 12.26 -1.65
C TYR A 58 21.42 13.78 -1.76
N ARG A 59 20.44 14.54 -1.24
CA ARG A 59 20.49 16.00 -1.22
C ARG A 59 21.62 16.56 -0.35
N ALA A 60 21.97 15.88 0.74
CA ALA A 60 23.08 16.29 1.59
C ALA A 60 24.42 16.30 0.83
N GLU A 61 24.56 15.41 -0.15
CA GLU A 61 25.76 15.27 -0.99
C GLU A 61 25.71 16.12 -2.26
N HIS A 62 24.54 16.20 -2.92
CA HIS A 62 24.41 16.77 -4.27
C HIS A 62 23.70 18.13 -4.30
N GLN A 63 23.24 18.64 -3.16
CA GLN A 63 22.46 19.89 -3.02
C GLN A 63 21.16 19.93 -3.85
N THR A 64 20.68 18.79 -4.32
CA THR A 64 19.44 18.64 -5.09
C THR A 64 18.78 17.31 -4.79
N PHE A 65 17.46 17.24 -4.92
CA PHE A 65 16.75 15.96 -4.95
C PHE A 65 16.87 15.32 -6.32
N THR A 66 16.93 13.99 -6.36
CA THR A 66 16.98 13.28 -7.64
C THR A 66 15.57 13.09 -8.19
N ASN A 67 15.47 13.01 -9.50
CA ASN A 67 14.26 12.57 -10.20
C ASN A 67 14.37 11.10 -10.63
N ASN A 68 15.42 10.38 -10.19
CA ASN A 68 15.72 9.02 -10.61
C ASN A 68 15.86 8.09 -9.40
N MET A 69 15.03 7.04 -9.34
CA MET A 69 15.07 6.01 -8.29
C MET A 69 16.41 5.28 -8.24
N ASP A 70 17.08 5.08 -9.39
CA ASP A 70 18.35 4.37 -9.42
C ASP A 70 19.49 5.17 -8.74
N ALA A 71 19.33 6.49 -8.61
CA ALA A 71 20.28 7.36 -7.88
C ALA A 71 20.12 7.29 -6.35
N LEU A 72 19.02 6.71 -5.85
CA LEU A 72 18.77 6.49 -4.42
C LEU A 72 19.36 5.17 -3.90
N GLY A 73 19.96 4.37 -4.79
CA GLY A 73 20.51 3.05 -4.49
C GLY A 73 19.57 1.91 -4.88
N ALA A 74 20.17 0.78 -5.27
CA ALA A 74 19.44 -0.42 -5.70
C ALA A 74 18.52 -0.96 -4.59
N ASP A 75 18.94 -0.87 -3.34
CA ASP A 75 18.22 -1.36 -2.16
C ASP A 75 16.83 -0.71 -2.01
N VAL A 76 16.70 0.59 -2.31
CA VAL A 76 15.42 1.32 -2.21
C VAL A 76 14.43 0.79 -3.25
N LYS A 77 14.93 0.60 -4.47
CA LYS A 77 14.14 0.06 -5.58
C LYS A 77 13.67 -1.37 -5.29
N GLU A 78 14.56 -2.21 -4.76
CA GLU A 78 14.25 -3.60 -4.37
C GLU A 78 13.18 -3.64 -3.27
N VAL A 79 13.35 -2.87 -2.18
CA VAL A 79 12.37 -2.77 -1.08
C VAL A 79 10.97 -2.38 -1.58
N CYS A 80 10.88 -1.52 -2.58
CA CYS A 80 9.61 -1.12 -3.17
C CYS A 80 9.05 -2.17 -4.16
N GLN A 81 9.88 -2.68 -5.08
CA GLN A 81 9.43 -3.58 -6.15
C GLN A 81 9.09 -4.98 -5.65
N ASP A 82 9.85 -5.52 -4.72
CA ASP A 82 9.62 -6.85 -4.14
C ASP A 82 8.28 -6.94 -3.42
N GLN A 83 7.86 -5.83 -2.82
CA GLN A 83 6.57 -5.71 -2.16
C GLN A 83 5.43 -5.33 -3.12
N GLY A 84 5.69 -5.24 -4.43
CA GLY A 84 4.69 -4.88 -5.44
C GLY A 84 4.27 -3.40 -5.40
N VAL A 85 4.98 -2.55 -4.67
CA VAL A 85 4.69 -1.12 -4.58
C VAL A 85 5.04 -0.44 -5.91
N ARG A 86 4.28 0.60 -6.24
CA ARG A 86 4.43 1.45 -7.41
C ARG A 86 4.65 2.87 -6.95
N TRP A 87 5.36 3.66 -7.75
CA TRP A 87 5.65 5.06 -7.47
C TRP A 87 5.56 5.89 -8.75
N SER A 88 5.29 7.19 -8.60
CA SER A 88 5.27 8.15 -9.70
C SER A 88 5.51 9.57 -9.19
N ALA A 89 5.89 10.46 -10.11
CA ALA A 89 5.91 11.89 -9.85
C ALA A 89 4.50 12.41 -9.52
N HIS A 90 4.42 13.46 -8.71
CA HIS A 90 3.14 14.02 -8.24
C HIS A 90 2.28 14.66 -9.35
N ALA A 91 2.88 15.24 -10.41
CA ALA A 91 2.15 15.99 -11.44
C ALA A 91 1.85 15.21 -12.74
N GLY A 92 2.18 13.91 -12.80
CA GLY A 92 1.78 13.04 -13.90
C GLY A 92 0.44 12.35 -13.59
N GLY A 93 -0.51 12.41 -14.52
CA GLY A 93 -1.67 11.53 -14.50
C GLY A 93 -1.23 10.06 -14.33
N VAL A 94 -2.11 9.21 -13.80
CA VAL A 94 -1.84 7.78 -13.53
C VAL A 94 -1.64 6.96 -14.81
N ALA A 95 -0.56 7.21 -15.56
CA ALA A 95 -0.02 6.28 -16.52
C ALA A 95 1.01 5.42 -15.78
N ALA A 96 0.60 4.19 -15.47
CA ALA A 96 1.51 3.14 -15.05
C ALA A 96 2.50 2.92 -16.20
N ASP A 97 3.81 3.02 -15.91
CA ASP A 97 4.96 2.55 -16.73
C ASP A 97 5.98 3.54 -17.30
N SER A 98 5.99 4.85 -17.04
CA SER A 98 7.06 5.69 -17.61
C SER A 98 8.28 5.82 -16.68
N ALA A 99 9.27 4.97 -16.93
CA ALA A 99 10.61 4.90 -16.32
C ALA A 99 11.50 6.15 -16.47
N SER A 100 10.95 7.32 -16.79
CA SER A 100 11.75 8.49 -17.13
C SER A 100 11.83 9.54 -16.04
N GLN A 101 10.84 9.69 -15.14
CA GLN A 101 10.85 10.72 -14.08
C GLN A 101 10.01 10.26 -12.85
N PRO A 102 10.51 9.35 -11.99
CA PRO A 102 9.77 8.86 -10.83
C PRO A 102 9.43 9.92 -9.77
N PHE A 103 10.13 11.05 -9.73
CA PHE A 103 9.94 12.11 -8.74
C PHE A 103 10.01 13.50 -9.39
N HIS A 104 9.29 14.49 -8.84
CA HIS A 104 9.67 15.89 -9.05
C HIS A 104 10.70 16.24 -7.98
N GLY A 105 11.98 16.25 -8.38
CA GLY A 105 13.09 16.71 -7.55
C GLY A 105 13.68 17.98 -8.15
N ASP A 106 13.75 19.06 -7.37
CA ASP A 106 14.60 20.21 -7.64
C ASP A 106 15.53 20.48 -6.42
N ALA A 107 16.23 21.62 -6.40
CA ALA A 107 17.14 21.96 -5.29
C ALA A 107 16.44 21.99 -3.91
N ASP A 108 15.16 22.33 -3.89
CA ASP A 108 14.40 22.64 -2.68
C ASP A 108 13.14 21.77 -2.52
N ASN A 109 12.65 21.19 -3.61
CA ASN A 109 11.39 20.48 -3.67
C ASN A 109 11.55 19.02 -4.05
N LEU A 110 10.98 18.14 -3.24
CA LEU A 110 10.74 16.74 -3.58
C LEU A 110 9.23 16.51 -3.57
N ALA A 111 8.66 15.91 -4.61
CA ALA A 111 7.26 15.49 -4.62
C ALA A 111 7.02 14.19 -5.40
N PHE A 112 6.32 13.25 -4.76
CA PHE A 112 6.02 11.93 -5.34
C PHE A 112 4.78 11.27 -4.71
N LYS A 113 4.31 10.22 -5.37
CA LYS A 113 3.21 9.36 -4.92
C LYS A 113 3.65 7.90 -4.92
N VAL A 114 3.24 7.13 -3.91
CA VAL A 114 3.38 5.66 -3.92
C VAL A 114 2.06 4.96 -3.62
N TRP A 115 1.87 3.78 -4.21
CA TRP A 115 0.66 2.99 -4.03
C TRP A 115 0.95 1.51 -4.26
N HIS A 116 0.07 0.65 -3.74
CA HIS A 116 0.05 -0.76 -4.09
C HIS A 116 -1.27 -1.06 -4.84
N PRO A 117 -1.26 -1.80 -5.98
CA PRO A 117 -2.48 -2.09 -6.75
C PRO A 117 -3.58 -2.79 -5.94
N ASN A 118 -3.20 -3.66 -5.01
CA ASN A 118 -4.11 -4.36 -4.11
C ASN A 118 -4.35 -3.61 -2.78
N GLY A 119 -3.77 -2.43 -2.62
CA GLY A 119 -3.94 -1.57 -1.45
C GLY A 119 -5.31 -0.88 -1.46
N THR A 120 -5.56 -0.09 -0.42
CA THR A 120 -6.80 0.69 -0.29
C THR A 120 -6.67 2.11 -0.82
N GLY A 121 -5.47 2.54 -1.19
CA GLY A 121 -5.22 3.90 -1.66
C GLY A 121 -3.75 4.17 -1.93
N PHE A 122 -3.38 5.44 -1.88
CA PHE A 122 -2.03 5.90 -2.13
C PHE A 122 -1.55 6.88 -1.06
N TYR A 123 -0.24 7.07 -0.99
CA TYR A 123 0.41 8.04 -0.13
C TYR A 123 1.14 9.06 -0.99
N ARG A 124 1.16 10.30 -0.54
CA ARG A 124 1.85 11.40 -1.20
C ARG A 124 2.87 12.01 -0.25
N TRP A 125 3.98 12.46 -0.83
CA TRP A 125 5.00 13.24 -0.15
C TRP A 125 5.30 14.48 -0.97
N TRP A 126 5.46 15.60 -0.29
CA TRP A 126 5.98 16.84 -0.85
C TRP A 126 6.72 17.62 0.24
N THR A 127 7.82 18.30 -0.09
CA THR A 127 8.49 19.23 0.85
C THR A 127 7.83 20.61 0.83
N GLN A 128 7.31 21.03 -0.33
CA GLN A 128 6.39 22.16 -0.48
C GLN A 128 5.14 21.67 -1.20
N SER A 129 4.00 21.83 -0.55
CA SER A 129 2.71 21.48 -1.15
C SER A 129 2.36 22.40 -2.33
N PRO A 130 1.61 21.91 -3.32
CA PRO A 130 0.86 22.81 -4.20
C PRO A 130 -0.16 23.59 -3.36
N SER A 131 -0.19 24.92 -3.50
CA SER A 131 -1.23 25.74 -2.90
C SER A 131 -2.58 25.50 -3.60
N PRO A 132 -3.70 25.40 -2.87
CA PRO A 132 -3.82 25.58 -1.42
C PRO A 132 -3.50 24.29 -0.64
N GLN A 133 -2.66 24.40 0.41
CA GLN A 133 -2.53 23.37 1.44
C GLN A 133 -3.87 23.18 2.13
N ALA A 134 -4.56 22.07 1.86
CA ALA A 134 -5.61 21.64 2.76
C ALA A 134 -4.95 21.34 4.12
N ILE A 135 -5.41 22.01 5.18
CA ILE A 135 -4.91 21.85 6.55
C ILE A 135 -5.08 20.37 6.95
N GLY A 136 -4.02 19.58 6.80
CA GLY A 136 -4.12 18.12 6.90
C GLY A 136 -3.11 17.34 6.08
N ASP A 137 -2.48 17.99 5.10
CA ASP A 137 -1.49 17.43 4.19
C ASP A 137 -0.11 17.19 4.85
N ARG A 138 -0.12 16.41 5.93
CA ARG A 138 1.08 15.91 6.63
C ARG A 138 1.62 14.71 5.87
N LEU A 139 2.94 14.68 5.69
CA LEU A 139 3.70 13.52 5.21
C LEU A 139 3.15 12.24 5.87
N ASN A 140 3.00 11.16 5.09
CA ASN A 140 2.55 9.84 5.56
C ASN A 140 1.03 9.68 5.82
N ARG A 141 0.18 10.59 5.31
CA ARG A 141 -1.28 10.40 5.28
C ARG A 141 -1.72 9.56 4.08
N LYS A 142 -2.68 8.66 4.30
CA LYS A 142 -3.27 7.84 3.24
C LYS A 142 -4.42 8.60 2.58
N PHE A 143 -4.45 8.57 1.26
CA PHE A 143 -5.57 9.01 0.45
C PHE A 143 -6.23 7.79 -0.17
N ASP A 144 -7.56 7.81 -0.30
CA ASP A 144 -8.23 6.86 -1.18
C ASP A 144 -7.98 7.19 -2.66
N TRP A 145 -8.50 6.32 -3.54
CA TRP A 145 -8.35 6.47 -4.98
C TRP A 145 -9.05 7.70 -5.56
N ASP A 146 -10.06 8.23 -4.86
CA ASP A 146 -10.79 9.45 -5.23
C ASP A 146 -10.07 10.72 -4.73
N GLY A 147 -8.99 10.57 -3.96
CA GLY A 147 -8.19 11.65 -3.42
C GLY A 147 -8.69 12.22 -2.10
N ASN A 148 -9.64 11.57 -1.43
CA ASN A 148 -10.08 11.94 -0.09
C ASN A 148 -9.16 11.34 0.98
N ILE A 149 -9.12 12.00 2.13
CA ILE A 149 -8.32 11.60 3.28
C ILE A 149 -9.02 10.46 4.03
N GLN A 150 -8.28 9.40 4.34
CA GLN A 150 -8.74 8.23 5.11
C GLN A 150 -8.21 8.24 6.54
#